data_AF-W9DSV4-F1
#
_entry.id   AF-W9DSV4-F1
#
_cell.length_a   1.000
_cell.length_b   1.000
_cell.length_c   1.000
_cell.angle_alpha   90.00
_cell.angle_beta   90.00
_cell.angle_gamma   90.00
#
_symmetry.space_group_name_H-M   'P 1'
#
loop_
_entity.id
_entity.type
_entity.pdbx_description
1 polymer ?
#
loop_
_entity_poly.entity_id
_entity_poly.type
_entity_poly.pdbx_seq_one_letter_code
_entity_poly.pdbx_strand_id
1 'polypeptide(L)'
;MNDTTIQSENELYDRINEYRKNKRTGALTSLDVQSFIETQSTDLLPDIVLKNIILGNACGWGTYDIACEHFENHMQAFRHFQVFNV
;
A
#
# COMPACT_ATOMS: atom_id res chain seq x y z
N MET A 1 18.90 8.37 -2.91
CA MET A 1 18.32 7.91 -4.19
C MET A 1 18.30 6.40 -4.12
N ASN A 2 17.14 5.76 -4.36
CA ASN A 2 17.08 4.31 -4.42
C ASN A 2 17.58 3.91 -5.82
N ASP A 3 18.78 3.32 -5.88
CA ASP A 3 19.41 2.88 -7.14
C ASP A 3 18.78 1.59 -7.71
N THR A 4 17.69 1.11 -7.12
CA THR A 4 17.02 -0.12 -7.55
C THR A 4 15.90 0.21 -8.54
N THR A 5 16.10 -0.17 -9.79
CA THR A 5 15.10 -0.07 -10.85
C THR A 5 13.88 -0.92 -10.50
N ILE A 6 12.68 -0.33 -10.55
CA ILE A 6 11.42 -1.02 -10.26
C ILE A 6 11.17 -2.12 -11.32
N GLN A 7 11.06 -3.38 -10.88
CA GLN A 7 10.93 -4.54 -11.78
C GLN A 7 9.50 -5.13 -11.83
N SER A 8 8.59 -4.69 -10.96
CA SER A 8 7.23 -5.26 -10.87
C SER A 8 6.17 -4.27 -10.41
N GLU A 9 4.89 -4.56 -10.67
CA GLU A 9 3.77 -3.74 -10.16
C GLU A 9 3.70 -3.75 -8.62
N ASN A 10 4.05 -4.87 -7.96
CA ASN A 10 4.08 -4.95 -6.49
C ASN A 10 5.15 -4.02 -5.91
N GLU A 11 6.36 -4.05 -6.49
CA GLU A 11 7.44 -3.15 -6.08
C GLU A 11 7.06 -1.68 -6.32
N LEU A 12 6.40 -1.38 -7.46
CA LEU A 12 5.89 -0.04 -7.72
C LEU A 12 4.90 0.40 -6.64
N TYR A 13 3.94 -0.45 -6.28
CA TYR A 13 2.97 -0.16 -5.24
C TYR A 13 3.66 0.10 -3.89
N ASP A 14 4.63 -0.73 -3.50
CA ASP A 14 5.38 -0.56 -2.26
C ASP A 14 6.15 0.76 -2.23
N ARG A 15 6.81 1.12 -3.33
CA ARG A 15 7.50 2.41 -3.47
C ARG A 15 6.55 3.59 -3.37
N ILE A 16 5.37 3.52 -4.01
CA ILE A 16 4.34 4.56 -3.91
C ILE A 16 3.81 4.65 -2.47
N ASN A 17 3.63 3.52 -1.78
CA ASN A 17 3.21 3.49 -0.38
C ASN A 17 4.28 4.07 0.56
N GLU A 18 5.56 3.80 0.31
CA GLU A 18 6.69 4.46 1.01
C GLU A 18 6.68 5.97 0.77
N TYR A 19 6.53 6.39 -0.48
CA TYR A 19 6.43 7.81 -0.85
C TYR A 19 5.28 8.51 -0.11
N ARG A 20 4.10 7.88 -0.06
CA ARG A 20 2.94 8.35 0.70
C ARG A 20 3.26 8.51 2.20
N LYS A 21 3.90 7.51 2.80
CA LYS A 21 4.32 7.55 4.22
C LYS A 21 5.29 8.72 4.47
N ASN A 22 6.24 8.95 3.56
CA ASN A 22 7.18 10.07 3.65
C ASN A 22 6.49 11.44 3.56
N LYS A 23 5.46 11.57 2.72
CA LYS A 23 4.59 12.75 2.65
C LYS A 23 3.61 12.89 3.82
N ARG A 24 3.48 11.88 4.68
CA ARG A 24 2.57 11.84 5.83
C ARG A 24 1.12 12.13 5.45
N THR A 25 0.67 11.56 4.33
CA THR A 25 -0.71 11.71 3.83
C THR A 25 -1.46 10.38 3.80
N GLY A 26 -2.79 10.44 3.96
CA GLY A 26 -3.68 9.29 3.79
C GLY A 26 -4.00 9.00 2.32
N ALA A 27 -3.82 9.97 1.43
CA ALA A 27 -4.12 9.84 0.01
C ALA A 27 -3.10 10.60 -0.85
N LEU A 28 -2.78 10.05 -2.01
CA LEU A 28 -2.00 10.71 -3.06
C LEU A 28 -2.94 11.16 -4.18
N THR A 29 -2.56 12.20 -4.91
CA THR A 29 -3.33 12.79 -6.01
C THR A 29 -2.57 12.67 -7.33
N SER A 30 -3.19 13.07 -8.43
CA SER A 30 -2.51 13.15 -9.74
C SER A 30 -1.31 14.11 -9.74
N LEU A 31 -1.27 15.10 -8.84
CA LEU A 31 -0.15 16.02 -8.70
C LEU A 31 1.10 15.33 -8.14
N ASP A 32 0.93 14.20 -7.46
CA ASP A 32 2.03 13.45 -6.86
C ASP A 32 2.74 12.53 -7.87
N VAL A 33 2.13 12.27 -9.03
CA VAL A 33 2.66 11.36 -10.06
C VAL A 33 4.02 11.82 -10.56
N GLN A 34 4.12 13.07 -11.02
CA GLN A 34 5.36 13.61 -11.58
C GLN A 34 6.49 13.62 -10.53
N SER A 35 6.19 14.13 -9.33
CA SER A 35 7.15 14.16 -8.24
C SER A 35 7.57 12.77 -7.77
N PHE A 36 6.71 11.76 -7.86
CA PHE A 36 7.10 10.38 -7.59
C PHE A 36 8.07 9.87 -8.65
N ILE A 37 7.76 10.04 -9.94
CA ILE A 37 8.60 9.57 -11.06
C ILE A 37 10.00 10.18 -10.99
N GLU A 38 10.10 11.48 -10.70
CA GLU A 38 11.39 12.20 -10.55
C GLU A 38 12.27 11.66 -9.42
N THR A 39 11.71 10.91 -8.47
CA THR A 39 12.48 10.27 -7.39
C THR A 39 12.97 8.87 -7.72
N GLN A 40 12.56 8.31 -8.86
CA GLN A 40 12.93 6.96 -9.30
C GLN A 40 14.00 7.03 -10.41
N SER A 41 14.83 5.99 -10.49
CA SER A 41 15.89 5.86 -11.50
C SER A 41 15.43 5.15 -12.78
N THR A 42 14.13 5.20 -13.10
CA THR A 42 13.53 4.41 -14.19
C THR A 42 12.47 5.19 -14.96
N ASP A 43 12.29 4.86 -16.24
CA ASP A 43 11.29 5.45 -17.11
C ASP A 43 9.90 4.86 -16.83
N LEU A 44 9.32 5.25 -15.68
CA LEU A 44 7.93 4.92 -15.37
C LEU A 44 6.98 5.71 -16.27
N LEU A 45 6.00 5.02 -16.83
CA LEU A 45 4.90 5.68 -17.51
C LEU A 45 3.94 6.31 -16.48
N PRO A 46 3.57 7.60 -16.62
CA PRO A 46 2.72 8.30 -15.65
C PRO A 46 1.35 7.67 -15.40
N ASP A 47 0.77 7.04 -16.41
CA ASP A 47 -0.52 6.36 -16.33
C ASP A 47 -0.48 5.13 -15.41
N ILE A 48 0.60 4.35 -15.44
CA ILE A 48 0.80 3.19 -14.56
C ILE A 48 0.93 3.65 -13.10
N VAL A 49 1.67 4.73 -12.85
CA VAL A 49 1.79 5.32 -11.50
C VAL A 49 0.44 5.84 -11.01
N LEU A 50 -0.29 6.57 -11.85
CA LEU A 50 -1.62 7.09 -11.52
C LEU A 50 -2.62 5.97 -11.19
N LYS A 51 -2.63 4.88 -11.97
CA LYS A 51 -3.45 3.68 -11.72
C LYS A 51 -3.19 3.14 -10.31
N ASN A 52 -1.92 2.97 -9.94
CA ASN A 52 -1.54 2.44 -8.63
C ASN A 52 -1.90 3.38 -7.49
N ILE A 53 -1.80 4.70 -7.69
CA ILE A 53 -2.26 5.72 -6.72
C ILE A 53 -3.77 5.61 -6.47
N ILE A 54 -4.57 5.53 -7.53
CA ILE A 54 -6.03 5.41 -7.43
C ILE A 54 -6.40 4.14 -6.66
N LEU A 55 -5.78 3.00 -7.01
CA LEU A 55 -6.01 1.72 -6.34
C LEU A 55 -5.62 1.78 -4.86
N GLY A 56 -4.44 2.31 -4.54
CA GLY A 56 -3.98 2.43 -3.17
C GLY A 56 -4.88 3.31 -2.31
N ASN A 57 -5.36 4.44 -2.85
CA ASN A 57 -6.34 5.28 -2.17
C ASN A 57 -7.66 4.55 -1.91
N ALA A 58 -8.18 3.84 -2.93
CA ALA A 58 -9.44 3.10 -2.80
C ALA A 58 -9.34 1.95 -1.78
N CYS A 59 -8.18 1.29 -1.71
CA CYS A 59 -7.90 0.18 -0.80
C CYS A 59 -7.23 0.61 0.52
N GLY A 60 -7.28 1.89 0.86
CA GLY A 60 -6.76 2.42 2.14
C GLY A 60 -5.27 2.17 2.40
N TRP A 61 -4.48 1.83 1.38
CA TRP A 61 -3.06 1.51 1.45
C TRP A 61 -2.70 0.39 2.43
N GLY A 62 -2.68 -0.86 1.97
CA GLY A 62 -2.29 -2.00 2.81
C GLY A 62 -3.31 -2.33 3.91
N THR A 63 -4.51 -1.73 3.84
CA THR A 63 -5.59 -2.04 4.78
C THR A 63 -6.27 -3.37 4.51
N TYR A 64 -6.05 -3.99 3.35
CA TYR A 64 -6.54 -5.35 3.11
C TYR A 64 -5.86 -6.35 4.04
N ASP A 65 -4.52 -6.36 4.09
CA ASP A 65 -3.77 -7.28 4.94
C ASP A 65 -4.04 -7.01 6.42
N ILE A 66 -4.14 -5.74 6.81
CA ILE A 66 -4.50 -5.32 8.17
C ILE A 66 -5.94 -5.77 8.51
N ALA A 67 -6.89 -5.65 7.58
CA ALA A 67 -8.26 -6.12 7.79
C ALA A 67 -8.33 -7.65 7.91
N CYS A 68 -7.55 -8.37 7.10
CA CYS A 68 -7.41 -9.83 7.19
C CYS A 68 -6.79 -10.25 8.54
N GLU A 69 -5.71 -9.61 8.96
CA GLU A 69 -5.07 -9.86 10.26
C GLU A 69 -6.04 -9.59 11.42
N HIS A 70 -6.77 -8.47 11.38
CA HIS A 70 -7.79 -8.17 12.39
C HIS A 70 -8.90 -9.23 12.39
N PHE A 71 -9.36 -9.67 11.23
CA PHE A 71 -10.38 -10.72 11.13
C PHE A 71 -9.88 -12.04 11.71
N GLU A 72 -8.66 -12.45 11.39
CA GLU A 72 -8.05 -13.69 11.91
C GLU A 72 -7.85 -13.64 13.43
N ASN A 73 -7.33 -12.54 13.96
CA ASN A 73 -7.18 -12.31 15.40
C ASN A 73 -8.54 -12.34 16.11
N HIS A 74 -9.56 -11.74 15.50
CA HIS A 74 -10.93 -11.76 16.03
C HIS A 74 -11.50 -13.19 16.01
N MET A 75 -11.28 -13.96 14.95
CA MET A 75 -11.69 -15.37 14.88
C MET A 75 -10.96 -16.27 15.90
N GLN A 76 -9.68 -16.02 16.17
CA GLN A 76 -8.91 -16.73 17.18
C GLN A 76 -9.39 -16.40 18.59
N ALA A 77 -9.66 -15.13 18.89
CA ALA A 77 -10.19 -14.69 20.17
C ALA A 77 -11.52 -15.39 20.50
N PHE A 78 -12.45 -15.48 19.54
CA PHE A 78 -13.74 -16.15 19.74
C PHE A 78 -13.63 -17.67 19.88
N ARG A 79 -12.67 -18.32 19.21
CA ARG A 79 -12.38 -19.74 19.45
C ARG A 79 -11.86 -20.00 20.86
N HIS A 80 -11.08 -19.09 21.43
CA HIS A 80 -10.61 -19.19 22.81
C HIS A 80 -11.76 -19.14 23.83
N PHE A 81 -12.80 -18.33 23.58
CA PHE A 81 -13.96 -18.23 24.47
C PHE A 81 -14.92 -19.43 24.39
N GLN A 82 -14.89 -20.24 23.33
CA GLN A 82 -15.69 -21.48 23.26
C GLN A 82 -15.15 -22.60 24.18
N VAL A 83 -13.90 -22.52 24.63
CA VAL A 83 -13.28 -23.54 25.51
C VAL A 83 -13.68 -23.34 26.99
N PHE A 84 -14.16 -22.15 27.37
CA PHE A 84 -14.57 -21.84 28.75
C PHE A 84 -16.08 -21.97 29.02
N ASN A 85 -16.85 -22.50 28.06
CA ASN A 85 -18.27 -22.80 28.20
C ASN A 85 -18.56 -24.32 28.26
N VAL A 86 -17.65 -25.11 28.84
CA VAL A 86 -17.88 -26.53 29.17
C VAL A 86 -18.07 -26.69 30.68
#